data_AF-A0A3R6WJH7-F1
#
_entry.id   AF-A0A3R6WJH7-F1
#
_cell.length_a   1.000
_cell.length_b   1.000
_cell.length_c   1.000
_cell.angle_alpha   90.00
_cell.angle_beta   90.00
_cell.angle_gamma   90.00
#
_symmetry.space_group_name_H-M   'P 1'
#
loop_
_entity.id
_entity.type
_entity.pdbx_description
1 polymer ?
#
loop_
_entity_poly.entity_id
_entity_poly.type
_entity_poly.pdbx_seq_one_letter_code
_entity_poly.pdbx_strand_id
1 'polypeptide(L)'
;MTSMDLNAELFRQLSIIAEDEGLMKKAVNALKRITGNGKTKTAIASKEFAPYTISELQARIARSEADIAEGRIYTEDELDEIELKEMPWLTE
;
A
#
# COMPACT_ATOMS: atom_id res chain seq x y z
N MET A 1 11.58 34.59 -2.25
CA MET A 1 11.16 34.05 -3.56
C MET A 1 9.80 34.63 -3.88
N THR A 2 9.67 35.32 -5.01
CA THR A 2 8.37 35.82 -5.48
C THR A 2 7.58 34.69 -6.17
N SER A 3 6.29 34.89 -6.42
CA SER A 3 5.45 33.91 -7.16
C SER A 3 5.99 33.63 -8.57
N MET A 4 6.59 34.63 -9.23
CA MET A 4 7.21 34.45 -10.55
C MET A 4 8.46 33.57 -10.47
N ASP A 5 9.28 33.75 -9.43
CA ASP A 5 10.50 32.95 -9.24
C ASP A 5 10.16 31.46 -8.98
N LEU A 6 9.05 31.19 -8.29
CA LEU A 6 8.61 29.83 -8.02
C LEU A 6 8.13 29.10 -9.28
N ASN A 7 7.39 29.79 -10.14
CA ASN A 7 6.95 29.21 -11.41
C ASN A 7 8.14 28.92 -12.33
N ALA A 8 9.11 29.84 -12.41
CA ALA A 8 10.32 29.63 -13.19
C ALA A 8 11.13 28.43 -12.69
N GLU A 9 11.29 28.28 -11.37
CA GLU A 9 12.00 27.14 -10.79
C GLU A 9 11.27 25.81 -11.03
N LEU A 10 9.93 25.79 -10.93
CA LEU A 10 9.14 24.58 -11.24
C LEU A 10 9.37 24.13 -12.69
N PHE A 11 9.30 25.05 -13.66
CA PHE A 11 9.55 24.71 -15.06
C PHE A 11 10.99 24.28 -15.31
N ARG A 12 11.96 24.89 -14.63
CA ARG A 12 13.37 24.46 -14.70
C ARG A 12 13.54 23.03 -14.22
N GLN A 13 12.94 22.68 -13.08
CA GLN A 13 13.01 21.32 -12.54
C GLN A 13 12.36 20.30 -13.47
N LEU A 14 11.21 20.64 -14.07
CA LEU A 14 10.57 19.78 -15.08
C LEU A 14 11.45 19.59 -16.32
N SER A 15 12.16 20.64 -16.76
CA SER A 15 13.09 20.55 -17.89
C SER A 15 14.28 19.63 -17.60
N ILE A 16 14.77 19.60 -16.35
CA ILE A 16 15.90 18.74 -15.95
C ILE A 16 15.53 17.26 -16.06
N ILE A 17 14.28 16.90 -15.76
CA ILE A 17 13.82 15.50 -15.76
C ILE A 17 13.12 15.10 -17.06
N ALA A 18 12.98 16.00 -18.04
CA ALA A 18 12.11 15.83 -19.20
C ALA A 18 12.45 14.63 -20.09
N GLU A 19 13.72 14.21 -20.12
CA GLU A 19 14.19 13.08 -20.94
C GLU A 19 13.99 11.71 -20.25
N ASP A 20 13.71 11.69 -18.94
CA ASP A 20 13.45 10.46 -18.20
C ASP A 20 11.94 10.29 -17.96
N GLU A 21 11.32 9.39 -18.72
CA GLU A 21 9.89 9.08 -18.62
C GLU A 21 9.49 8.65 -17.20
N GLY A 22 10.34 7.91 -16.50
CA GLY A 22 10.09 7.42 -15.15
C GLY A 22 10.03 8.57 -14.13
N LEU A 23 10.97 9.51 -14.22
CA LEU A 23 10.99 10.71 -13.37
C LEU A 23 9.85 11.67 -13.71
N MET A 24 9.56 11.88 -15.00
CA MET A 24 8.40 12.69 -15.43
C MET A 24 7.08 12.14 -14.90
N LYS A 25 6.88 10.82 -14.95
CA LYS A 25 5.69 10.16 -14.42
C LYS A 25 5.55 10.36 -12.90
N LYS A 26 6.67 10.32 -12.16
CA LYS A 26 6.68 10.61 -10.71
C LYS A 26 6.32 12.07 -10.42
N ALA A 27 6.90 13.02 -11.17
CA ALA A 27 6.60 14.45 -11.01
C ALA A 27 5.12 14.76 -11.28
N VAL A 28 4.55 14.20 -12.36
CA VAL A 28 3.12 14.35 -12.68
C VAL A 28 2.24 13.76 -11.57
N ASN A 29 2.58 12.59 -11.04
CA ASN A 29 1.82 11.97 -9.94
C ASN A 29 1.90 12.80 -8.65
N ALA A 30 3.04 13.40 -8.34
CA ALA A 30 3.20 14.30 -7.19
C ALA A 30 2.33 15.55 -7.34
N LEU A 31 2.35 16.20 -8.51
CA LEU A 31 1.49 17.36 -8.81
C LEU A 31 0.00 16.99 -8.71
N LYS A 32 -0.40 15.82 -9.23
CA LYS A 32 -1.76 15.29 -9.10
C LYS A 32 -2.16 15.00 -7.66
N ARG A 33 -1.24 14.59 -6.79
CA ARG A 33 -1.51 14.41 -5.35
C ARG A 33 -1.71 15.75 -4.64
N ILE A 34 -0.91 16.76 -4.99
CA ILE A 34 -1.01 18.11 -4.43
C ILE A 34 -2.33 18.77 -4.83
N THR A 35 -2.73 18.65 -6.11
CA THR A 35 -4.01 19.21 -6.61
C THR A 35 -5.22 18.32 -6.30
N GLY A 36 -5.00 17.02 -6.10
CA GLY A 36 -6.03 16.00 -5.85
C GLY A 36 -6.51 15.88 -4.40
N ASN A 37 -6.03 16.74 -3.50
CA ASN A 37 -6.37 16.75 -2.06
C ASN A 37 -7.86 17.05 -1.74
N GLY A 38 -8.76 17.02 -2.73
CA GLY A 38 -10.20 17.04 -2.51
C GLY A 38 -10.88 15.67 -2.50
N LYS A 39 -10.39 14.64 -3.22
CA LYS A 39 -11.22 13.43 -3.48
C LYS A 39 -10.52 12.08 -3.62
N THR A 40 -9.19 11.95 -3.55
CA THR A 40 -8.58 10.66 -3.92
C THR A 40 -7.32 10.32 -3.13
N LYS A 41 -7.50 10.00 -1.84
CA LYS A 41 -6.48 9.28 -1.05
C LYS A 41 -6.31 7.80 -1.46
N THR A 42 -7.02 7.30 -2.48
CA THR A 42 -7.23 5.85 -2.63
C THR A 42 -6.52 5.18 -3.81
N ALA A 43 -5.87 5.90 -4.73
CA ALA A 43 -5.51 5.28 -6.02
C ALA A 43 -4.06 4.76 -6.16
N ILE A 44 -3.15 4.99 -5.20
CA ILE A 44 -1.74 4.54 -5.34
C ILE A 44 -1.15 4.02 -4.01
N ALA A 45 -2.00 3.61 -3.07
CA ALA A 45 -1.62 2.52 -2.20
C ALA A 45 -1.96 1.26 -3.01
N SER A 46 -0.91 0.56 -3.42
CA SER A 46 -0.89 -0.85 -3.80
C SER A 46 -2.17 -1.58 -3.42
N LYS A 47 -2.79 -2.31 -4.37
CA LYS A 47 -3.92 -3.23 -4.08
C LYS A 47 -3.66 -4.16 -2.89
N GLU A 48 -2.40 -4.38 -2.53
CA GLU A 48 -1.92 -5.18 -1.39
C GLU A 48 -2.07 -4.50 -0.02
N PHE A 49 -2.26 -3.18 0.05
CA PHE A 49 -2.41 -2.42 1.30
C PHE A 49 -3.69 -1.59 1.36
N ALA A 50 -4.71 -1.98 0.59
CA ALA A 50 -6.04 -1.41 0.76
C ALA A 50 -6.59 -1.84 2.14
N PRO A 51 -7.04 -0.90 3.01
CA PRO A 51 -7.66 -1.28 4.27
C PRO A 51 -8.91 -2.09 3.97
N TYR A 52 -9.09 -3.21 4.71
CA TYR A 52 -10.30 -4.01 4.60
C TYR A 52 -11.53 -3.15 4.91
N THR A 53 -12.59 -3.35 4.14
CA THR A 53 -13.91 -2.85 4.47
C THR A 53 -14.48 -3.60 5.67
N ILE A 54 -15.44 -2.99 6.36
CA ILE A 54 -16.13 -3.63 7.50
C ILE A 54 -16.77 -4.96 7.07
N SER A 55 -17.38 -5.00 5.88
CA SER A 55 -18.00 -6.21 5.34
C SER A 55 -16.98 -7.33 5.09
N GLU A 56 -15.78 -7.00 4.60
CA GLU A 56 -14.71 -7.98 4.39
C GLU A 56 -14.17 -8.52 5.72
N LEU A 57 -14.03 -7.67 6.73
CA LEU A 57 -13.66 -8.10 8.08
C LEU A 57 -14.71 -9.04 8.67
N GLN A 58 -16.00 -8.69 8.56
CA GLN A 58 -17.08 -9.54 9.03
C GLN A 58 -17.11 -10.90 8.33
N ALA A 59 -16.91 -10.94 7.01
CA ALA A 59 -16.84 -12.19 6.27
C ALA A 59 -15.66 -13.07 6.69
N ARG A 60 -14.52 -12.47 7.03
CA ARG A 60 -13.35 -13.20 7.56
C ARG A 60 -13.63 -13.75 8.96
N ILE A 61 -14.24 -12.97 9.83
CA ILE A 61 -14.62 -13.40 11.19
C ILE A 61 -15.57 -14.59 11.11
N ALA A 62 -16.63 -14.49 10.29
CA ALA A 62 -17.60 -15.58 10.14
C ALA A 62 -16.98 -16.88 9.61
N ARG A 63 -15.99 -16.80 8.70
CA ARG A 63 -15.23 -17.98 8.27
C ARG A 63 -14.44 -18.60 9.43
N SER A 64 -13.73 -17.75 10.19
CA SER A 64 -12.96 -18.21 11.35
C SER A 64 -13.84 -18.86 12.41
N GLU A 65 -15.03 -18.32 12.67
CA GLU A 65 -15.99 -18.90 13.62
C GLU A 65 -16.48 -20.28 13.16
N ALA A 66 -16.72 -20.46 11.86
CA ALA A 66 -17.10 -21.74 11.29
C ALA A 66 -15.96 -22.77 11.38
N ASP A 67 -14.72 -22.37 11.07
CA ASP A 67 -13.55 -23.24 11.17
C ASP A 67 -13.31 -23.69 12.62
N ILE A 68 -13.47 -22.79 13.60
CA ILE A 68 -13.41 -23.12 15.02
C ILE A 68 -14.51 -24.11 15.42
N ALA A 69 -15.75 -23.87 14.98
CA ALA A 69 -16.87 -24.76 15.28
C ALA A 69 -16.69 -26.17 14.70
N GLU A 70 -16.04 -26.28 13.54
CA GLU A 70 -15.73 -27.54 12.87
C GLU A 70 -14.41 -28.19 13.36
N GLY A 71 -13.71 -27.55 14.30
CA GLY A 71 -12.43 -28.03 14.82
C GLY A 71 -11.27 -27.97 13.82
N ARG A 72 -11.40 -27.17 12.76
CA ARG A 72 -10.34 -26.89 11.77
C ARG A 72 -9.40 -25.80 12.28
N ILE A 73 -8.80 -26.08 13.42
CA ILE A 73 -7.83 -25.21 14.09
C ILE A 73 -6.49 -25.93 14.14
N TYR A 74 -5.41 -25.17 13.99
CA TYR A 74 -4.08 -25.71 14.20
C TYR A 74 -3.79 -25.83 15.70
N THR A 75 -3.17 -26.91 16.08
CA THR A 75 -2.53 -27.07 17.40
C THR A 75 -1.25 -26.23 17.45
N GLU A 76 -0.75 -26.00 18.66
CA GLU A 76 0.50 -25.26 18.87
C GLU A 76 1.68 -25.90 18.14
N ASP A 77 1.81 -27.23 18.22
CA ASP A 77 2.83 -28.00 17.51
C ASP A 77 2.71 -27.86 15.98
N GLU A 78 1.49 -27.85 15.43
CA GLU A 78 1.26 -27.66 13.99
C GLU A 78 1.57 -26.23 13.54
N LEU A 79 1.32 -25.23 14.40
CA LEU A 79 1.69 -23.84 14.12
C LEU A 79 3.20 -23.68 14.09
N ASP A 80 3.92 -24.27 15.05
CA ASP A 80 5.39 -24.22 15.12
C ASP A 80 6.04 -24.86 13.87
N GLU A 81 5.52 -25.99 13.40
CA GLU A 81 5.98 -26.63 12.17
C GLU A 81 5.74 -25.76 10.92
N ILE A 82 4.58 -25.08 10.85
CA ILE A 82 4.26 -24.16 9.76
C ILE A 82 5.15 -22.92 9.81
N GLU A 83 5.35 -22.33 10.99
CA GLU A 83 6.19 -21.14 11.19
C GLU A 83 7.65 -21.45 10.85
N LEU A 84 8.19 -22.59 11.30
CA LEU A 84 9.55 -23.02 10.95
C LEU A 84 9.73 -23.22 9.44
N LYS A 85 8.70 -23.71 8.75
CA LYS A 85 8.74 -23.97 7.31
C LYS A 85 8.61 -22.71 6.46
N GLU A 86 7.64 -21.85 6.78
CA GLU A 86 7.32 -20.65 6.00
C GLU A 86 8.22 -19.46 6.40
N MET A 87 8.70 -19.45 7.65
CA MET A 87 9.49 -18.37 8.23
C MET A 87 10.72 -18.91 9.01
N PRO A 88 11.63 -19.64 8.34
CA PRO A 88 12.79 -20.24 8.99
C PRO A 88 13.75 -19.24 9.64
N TRP A 89 13.66 -17.95 9.30
CA TRP A 89 14.46 -16.88 9.91
C TRP A 89 13.89 -16.37 11.25
N LEU A 90 12.72 -16.84 11.68
CA LEU A 90 12.09 -16.43 12.94
C LEU A 90 12.57 -17.25 14.14
N THR A 91 13.25 -18.38 13.88
CA THR A 91 13.68 -19.38 14.88
C THR A 91 15.20 -19.41 15.13
N GLU A 92 15.93 -18.36 14.73
CA GLU A 92 17.37 -18.15 15.06
C GLU A 92 17.62 -17.62 16.48
#